data_AF-A0A4V2YWP6-F1
#
_entry.id   AF-A0A4V2YWP6-F1
#
_cell.length_a   1.000
_cell.length_b   1.000
_cell.length_c   1.000
_cell.angle_alpha   90.00
_cell.angle_beta   90.00
_cell.angle_gamma   90.00
#
_symmetry.space_group_name_H-M   'P 1'
#
loop_
_entity.id
_entity.type
_entity.pdbx_description
1 polymer ?
#
loop_
_entity_poly.entity_id
_entity_poly.type
_entity_poly.pdbx_seq_one_letter_code
_entity_poly.pdbx_strand_id
1 'polypeptide(L)' 'MIEENRRIGRPMCRSANFAVVLREAQWELDRVAFRLPRGEVSRSERRRLADVLTELADHLRDYEG' A
#
# COMPACT_ATOMS: atom_id res chain seq x y z
N MET A 1 -11.97 9.75 1.91
CA MET A 1 -10.70 10.51 1.92
C MET A 1 -9.91 10.44 0.60
N ILE A 2 -10.39 9.73 -0.44
CA ILE A 2 -9.72 9.67 -1.76
C ILE A 2 -10.33 10.67 -2.76
N GLU A 3 -11.57 11.10 -2.54
CA GLU A 3 -12.32 11.94 -3.49
C GLU A 3 -11.93 13.43 -3.49
N GLU A 4 -11.28 13.92 -2.43
CA GLU A 4 -10.97 15.36 -2.29
C GLU A 4 -9.70 15.77 -3.06
N ASN A 5 -8.80 14.82 -3.34
CA ASN A 5 -7.56 15.08 -4.10
C ASN A 5 -7.78 15.28 -5.61
N ARG A 6 -8.98 15.01 -6.15
CA ARG A 6 -9.30 15.28 -7.57
C ARG A 6 -9.50 16.76 -7.89
N ARG A 7 -9.68 17.63 -6.88
CA ARG A 7 -10.11 19.02 -7.08
C ARG A 7 -8.98 20.01 -7.41
N ILE A 8 -7.72 19.58 -7.28
CA ILE A 8 -6.55 20.43 -7.53
C ILE A 8 -5.69 19.71 -8.57
N GLY A 9 -5.88 20.07 -9.85
CA GLY A 9 -5.30 19.40 -11.03
C GLY A 9 -3.78 19.53 -11.16
N ARG A 10 -3.02 19.11 -10.16
CA ARG A 10 -1.59 18.84 -10.30
C ARG A 10 -1.40 17.33 -10.27
N PRO A 11 -0.76 16.74 -11.30
CA PRO A 11 -0.29 15.37 -11.19
C PRO A 11 0.58 15.28 -9.94
N MET A 12 0.22 14.41 -8.99
CA MET A 12 1.14 14.11 -7.88
C MET A 12 2.45 13.61 -8.51
N CYS A 13 3.58 14.15 -8.06
CA CYS A 13 4.88 13.71 -8.55
C CYS A 13 5.07 12.21 -8.23
N ARG A 14 5.83 11.48 -9.07
CA ARG A 14 6.02 10.03 -8.91
C ARG A 14 6.45 9.66 -7.48
N SER A 15 7.31 10.47 -6.86
CA SER A 15 7.76 10.29 -5.47
C SER A 15 6.63 10.40 -4.44
N ALA A 16 5.66 11.29 -4.65
CA ALA A 16 4.52 11.44 -3.73
C ALA A 16 3.57 10.25 -3.83
N ASN A 17 3.29 9.78 -5.04
CA ASN A 17 2.49 8.55 -5.25
C ASN A 17 3.18 7.34 -4.61
N PHE A 18 4.48 7.19 -4.86
CA PHE A 18 5.25 6.09 -4.28
C PHE A 18 5.26 6.13 -2.75
N ALA A 19 5.41 7.32 -2.14
CA ALA A 19 5.37 7.47 -0.69
C ALA A 19 4.02 7.07 -0.08
N VAL A 20 2.90 7.34 -0.76
CA VAL A 20 1.56 6.92 -0.30
C VAL A 20 1.45 5.40 -0.31
N VAL A 21 1.79 4.75 -1.43
CA VAL A 21 1.73 3.29 -1.57
C VAL A 21 2.66 2.59 -0.57
N LEU A 22 3.87 3.12 -0.38
CA LEU A 22 4.83 2.64 0.62
C LEU A 22 4.24 2.69 2.04
N ARG A 23 3.56 3.78 2.38
CA ARG A 23 2.96 3.95 3.71
C ARG A 23 1.79 3.00 3.93
N GLU A 24 0.95 2.78 2.92
CA GLU A 24 -0.16 1.83 2.99
C GLU A 24 0.34 0.39 3.17
N ALA A 25 1.36 -0.01 2.40
CA ALA A 25 1.99 -1.31 2.53
C ALA A 25 2.61 -1.53 3.91
N GLN A 26 3.28 -0.51 4.47
CA GLN A 26 3.81 -0.57 5.82
C GLN A 26 2.70 -0.82 6.85
N TRP A 27 1.58 -0.10 6.78
CA TRP A 27 0.46 -0.27 7.71
C TRP A 27 -0.22 -1.64 7.60
N GLU A 28 -0.34 -2.21 6.40
CA GLU A 28 -0.86 -3.57 6.24
C GLU A 28 0.09 -4.61 6.82
N LEU A 29 1.39 -4.47 6.56
CA LEU A 29 2.42 -5.34 7.13
C LEU A 29 2.41 -5.32 8.64
N ASP A 30 2.40 -4.14 9.27
CA ASP A 30 2.41 -4.00 10.74
C ASP A 30 1.18 -4.68 11.37
N ARG A 31 0.00 -4.46 10.79
CA ARG A 31 -1.25 -5.09 11.25
C ARG A 31 -1.21 -6.60 11.14
N VAL A 32 -0.75 -7.14 10.01
CA VAL A 32 -0.68 -8.59 9.82
C VAL A 32 0.40 -9.20 10.70
N ALA A 33 1.59 -8.59 10.80
CA ALA A 33 2.68 -9.06 11.64
C ALA A 33 2.29 -9.15 13.11
N PHE A 34 1.48 -8.20 13.60
CA PHE A 34 0.95 -8.26 14.97
C PHE A 34 -0.03 -9.42 15.19
N ARG A 35 -0.88 -9.75 14.22
CA ARG A 35 -1.98 -10.73 14.36
C ARG A 35 -1.60 -12.15 13.93
N LEU A 36 -0.61 -12.28 13.04
CA LEU A 36 -0.22 -13.56 12.45
C LEU A 36 0.25 -14.59 13.50
N PRO A 37 1.10 -14.25 14.49
CA PRO A 37 1.51 -15.20 15.52
C PRO A 37 0.37 -15.69 16.42
N ARG A 38 -0.73 -14.93 16.49
CA ARG A 38 -1.93 -15.26 17.26
C ARG A 38 -2.92 -16.13 16.49
N GLY A 39 -2.65 -16.41 15.21
CA GLY A 39 -3.58 -17.13 14.33
C GLY A 39 -4.80 -16.30 13.93
N GLU A 40 -4.79 -14.99 14.17
CA GLU A 40 -5.94 -14.09 14.00
C GLU A 40 -6.06 -13.51 12.58
N VAL A 41 -5.33 -14.04 11.60
CA VAL A 41 -5.31 -13.51 10.23
C VAL A 41 -6.10 -14.42 9.29
N SER A 42 -7.21 -13.91 8.80
CA SER A 42 -8.08 -14.61 7.86
C SER A 42 -7.40 -14.82 6.49
N ARG A 43 -8.00 -15.67 5.65
CA ARG A 43 -7.52 -15.87 4.26
C ARG A 43 -7.65 -14.59 3.43
N SER A 44 -8.72 -13.82 3.61
CA SER A 44 -8.93 -12.56 2.91
C SER A 44 -7.90 -11.51 3.31
N GLU A 45 -7.55 -11.41 4.60
CA GLU A 45 -6.49 -10.50 5.06
C GLU A 45 -5.11 -10.87 4.51
N ARG A 46 -4.77 -12.18 4.47
CA ARG A 46 -3.55 -12.66 3.79
C ARG A 46 -3.54 -12.30 2.30
N ARG A 47 -4.69 -12.43 1.62
CA ARG A 47 -4.80 -12.07 0.21
C ARG A 47 -4.62 -10.58 -0.01
N ARG A 48 -5.29 -9.76 0.79
CA ARG A 48 -5.16 -8.30 0.75
C ARG A 48 -3.73 -7.84 0.99
N LEU A 49 -3.00 -8.46 1.93
CA LEU A 49 -1.58 -8.17 2.12
C LEU A 49 -0.77 -8.49 0.86
N ALA A 50 -1.01 -9.65 0.23
CA ALA A 50 -0.31 -10.02 -1.00
C ALA A 50 -0.59 -9.04 -2.15
N ASP A 51 -1.84 -8.58 -2.29
CA ASP A 51 -2.22 -7.62 -3.32
C ASP A 51 -1.51 -6.27 -3.10
N VAL A 52 -1.47 -5.77 -1.86
CA VAL A 52 -0.76 -4.52 -1.49
C VAL A 52 0.76 -4.62 -1.70
N LEU A 53 1.37 -5.76 -1.38
CA LEU A 53 2.79 -5.98 -1.64
C LEU A 53 3.11 -6.06 -3.14
N THR A 54 2.18 -6.58 -3.94
CA THR A 54 2.31 -6.60 -5.41
C THR A 54 2.27 -5.18 -5.96
N GLU A 55 1.28 -4.38 -5.54
CA GLU A 55 1.16 -2.97 -5.92
C GLU A 55 2.42 -2.16 -5.53
N LEU A 56 2.94 -2.36 -4.32
CA LEU A 56 4.19 -1.72 -3.90
C LEU A 56 5.37 -2.09 -4.81
N ALA A 57 5.51 -3.38 -5.15
CA ALA A 57 6.58 -3.84 -6.01
C ALA A 57 6.49 -3.24 -7.42
N ASP A 58 5.28 -3.10 -7.96
CA ASP A 58 5.06 -2.47 -9.25
C ASP A 58 5.43 -0.98 -9.21
N HIS A 59 4.97 -0.25 -8.19
CA HIS A 59 5.32 1.15 -8.00
C HIS A 59 6.82 1.40 -7.76
N LEU A 60 7.53 0.48 -7.09
CA LEU A 60 8.98 0.57 -6.90
C LEU A 60 9.70 0.44 -8.25
N ARG A 61 9.31 -0.51 -9.11
CA ARG A 61 9.91 -0.65 -10.45
C ARG A 61 9.68 0.60 -11.31
N ASP A 62 8.48 1.18 -11.24
CA ASP A 62 8.16 2.43 -11.95
C ASP A 62 8.92 3.65 -11.39
N TYR A 63 9.33 3.61 -10.13
CA TYR A 63 10.11 4.67 -9.49
C TYR A 63 11.60 4.57 -9.81
N GLU A 64 12.14 3.36 -9.96
CA GLU A 64 13.53 3.10 -10.33
C GLU A 64 13.83 3.32 -11.83
N GLY A 65 12.79 3.30 -12.68
CA GLY A 65 12.88 3.54 -14.14
C GLY A 65 12.69 4.98 -14.60
#